data_AF-A0A2D7GY71-F1
#
_entry.id   AF-A0A2D7GY71-F1
#
_cell.length_a   1.000
_cell.length_b   1.000
_cell.length_c   1.000
_cell.angle_alpha   90.00
_cell.angle_beta   90.00
_cell.angle_gamma   90.00
#
_symmetry.space_group_name_H-M   'P 1'
#
loop_
_entity.id
_entity.type
_entity.pdbx_description
1 polymer ?
#
loop_
_entity_poly.entity_id
_entity_poly.type
_entity_poly.pdbx_seq_one_letter_code
_entity_poly.pdbx_strand_id
1 'polypeptide(L)' 'MMKNSYIELKLKNQVLIRQRSRHSMNNKIKQLGLTTLIKQGKFHFVEIIATSLPKKVGSIFEGNLN' A
#
# COMPACT_ATOMS: atom_id res chain seq x y z
N MET A 1 5.78 -6.50 23.21
CA MET A 1 4.89 -5.90 22.20
C MET A 1 5.30 -6.39 20.81
N MET A 2 4.43 -7.12 20.11
CA MET A 2 4.67 -7.49 18.70
C MET A 2 4.67 -6.23 17.84
N LYS A 3 5.80 -5.92 17.21
CA LYS A 3 5.91 -4.84 16.23
C LYS A 3 5.25 -5.32 14.94
N ASN A 4 4.17 -4.68 14.52
CA ASN A 4 3.55 -4.98 13.24
C ASN A 4 4.27 -4.18 12.15
N SER A 5 4.96 -4.88 11.24
CA SER A 5 5.58 -4.26 10.07
C SER A 5 4.64 -4.32 8.88
N TYR A 6 4.54 -3.21 8.16
CA TYR A 6 3.76 -3.09 6.93
C TYR A 6 4.57 -2.37 5.87
N ILE A 7 4.20 -2.59 4.61
CA ILE A 7 4.65 -1.79 3.48
C ILE A 7 3.45 -1.06 2.92
N GLU A 8 3.63 0.22 2.69
CA GLU A 8 2.65 1.10 2.07
C GLU A 8 3.10 1.50 0.69
N LEU A 9 2.20 1.42 -0.28
CA LEU A 9 2.32 2.09 -1.56
C LEU A 9 1.63 3.45 -1.43
N LYS A 10 2.38 4.52 -1.58
CA LYS A 10 1.89 5.89 -1.50
C LYS A 10 1.96 6.57 -2.87
N LEU A 11 1.00 7.44 -3.11
CA LEU A 11 1.06 8.43 -4.18
C LEU A 11 0.90 9.79 -3.51
N LYS A 12 1.93 10.64 -3.61
CA LYS A 12 2.03 11.88 -2.82
C LYS A 12 1.84 11.57 -1.32
N ASN A 13 0.87 12.19 -0.66
CA ASN A 13 0.58 12.02 0.77
C ASN A 13 -0.50 10.96 1.07
N GLN A 14 -1.00 10.23 0.07
CA GLN A 14 -2.08 9.26 0.24
C GLN A 14 -1.54 7.83 0.26
N VAL A 15 -1.96 7.05 1.26
CA VAL A 15 -1.75 5.59 1.30
C VAL A 15 -2.77 4.94 0.39
N LEU A 16 -2.31 4.25 -0.65
CA LEU A 16 -3.17 3.57 -1.61
C LEU A 16 -3.34 2.09 -1.26
N ILE A 17 -2.22 1.42 -0.96
CA ILE A 17 -2.21 0.00 -0.62
C ILE A 17 -1.33 -0.17 0.62
N ARG A 18 -1.77 -0.98 1.57
CA ARG A 18 -0.97 -1.43 2.71
C ARG A 18 -0.96 -2.95 2.73
N GLN A 19 0.22 -3.55 2.83
CA GLN A 19 0.39 -5.00 2.94
C GLN A 19 1.40 -5.37 4.02
N ARG A 20 1.33 -6.60 4.51
CA ARG A 20 2.24 -7.11 5.55
C ARG A 20 3.65 -7.42 5.05
N SER A 21 3.83 -7.59 3.73
CA SER A 21 5.12 -7.96 3.13
C SER A 21 5.24 -7.46 1.69
N ARG A 22 6.49 -7.37 1.19
CA ARG A 22 6.76 -6.94 -0.20
C ARG A 22 6.18 -7.92 -1.20
N HIS A 23 6.22 -9.21 -0.87
CA HIS A 23 5.62 -10.25 -1.69
C HIS A 23 4.10 -10.04 -1.84
N SER A 24 3.38 -9.82 -0.73
CA SER A 24 1.95 -9.54 -0.76
C SER A 24 1.62 -8.23 -1.49
N MET A 25 2.45 -7.19 -1.32
CA MET A 25 2.35 -5.94 -2.08
C MET A 25 2.46 -6.16 -3.58
N ASN A 26 3.50 -6.88 -4.03
CA ASN A 26 3.72 -7.16 -5.45
C ASN A 26 2.58 -7.98 -6.05
N ASN A 27 2.06 -8.97 -5.32
CA ASN A 27 0.89 -9.74 -5.77
C ASN A 27 -0.33 -8.83 -5.92
N LYS A 28 -0.58 -7.95 -4.95
CA LYS A 28 -1.71 -7.01 -5.02
C LYS A 28 -1.57 -6.03 -6.19
N ILE A 29 -0.36 -5.50 -6.44
CA ILE A 29 -0.05 -4.64 -7.58
C ILE A 29 -0.34 -5.35 -8.90
N LYS A 30 0.10 -6.61 -9.04
CA LYS A 30 -0.15 -7.42 -10.24
C LYS A 30 -1.64 -7.69 -10.42
N GLN A 31 -2.34 -8.08 -9.35
CA GLN A 31 -3.80 -8.31 -9.36
C GLN A 31 -4.59 -7.08 -9.82
N LEU A 32 -4.13 -5.88 -9.44
CA LEU A 32 -4.77 -4.61 -9.81
C LEU A 32 -4.30 -4.06 -11.17
N GLY A 33 -3.38 -4.74 -11.87
CA GLY A 33 -2.83 -4.26 -13.14
C GLY A 33 -1.97 -3.00 -13.04
N LEU A 34 -1.53 -2.62 -11.82
CA LEU A 34 -0.83 -1.34 -11.57
C LEU A 34 0.68 -1.38 -11.87
N THR A 35 1.19 -2.50 -12.39
CA THR A 35 2.62 -2.73 -12.59
C THR A 35 3.27 -1.67 -13.49
N THR A 36 2.59 -1.24 -14.55
CA THR A 36 3.08 -0.21 -15.48
C THR A 36 3.04 1.19 -14.86
N LEU A 37 1.94 1.54 -14.17
CA LEU A 37 1.77 2.80 -13.46
C LEU A 37 2.85 3.01 -12.38
N ILE A 38 3.17 1.98 -11.62
CA ILE A 38 4.19 2.07 -10.55
C ILE A 38 5.58 2.32 -11.13
N LYS A 39 5.90 1.73 -12.28
CA LYS A 39 7.18 1.96 -12.98
C LYS A 39 7.37 3.40 -13.47
N GLN A 40 6.29 4.19 -13.58
CA GLN A 40 6.37 5.61 -13.95
C GLN A 40 6.94 6.50 -12.82
N GLY A 41 7.30 5.92 -11.66
CA GLY A 41 8.08 6.59 -10.62
C GLY A 41 7.30 7.55 -9.72
N LYS A 42 5.98 7.69 -9.92
CA LYS A 42 5.12 8.56 -9.10
C LYS A 42 4.77 7.96 -7.73
N PHE A 43 5.05 6.67 -7.53
CA PHE A 43 4.66 5.92 -6.34
C PHE A 43 5.86 5.68 -5.44
N HIS A 44 5.64 5.76 -4.13
CA HIS A 44 6.66 5.52 -3.12
C HIS A 44 6.28 4.31 -2.27
N PHE A 45 7.24 3.42 -2.07
CA PHE A 45 7.10 2.32 -1.12
C PHE A 45 7.69 2.74 0.23
N VAL A 46 6.89 2.68 1.30
CA VAL A 46 7.30 3.07 2.64
C VAL A 46 7.10 1.89 3.59
N GLU A 47 8.16 1.48 4.29
CA GLU A 47 8.07 0.50 5.36
C GLU A 47 7.67 1.20 6.66
N ILE A 48 6.59 0.72 7.29
CA ILE A 48 6.05 1.27 8.53
C ILE A 48 6.08 0.21 9.61
N ILE A 49 6.70 0.55 10.74
CA ILE A 49 6.71 -0.26 11.95
C ILE A 49 5.71 0.36 12.93
N ALA A 50 4.56 -0.30 13.10
CA ALA A 50 3.54 0.13 14.04
C ALA A 50 3.67 -0.67 15.35
N THR A 51 3.73 0.04 16.47
CA THR A 51 3.73 -0.54 17.83
C THR A 51 2.33 -0.99 18.27
N SER A 52 1.29 -0.49 17.61
CA SER A 52 -0.11 -0.90 17.74
C SER A 52 -0.65 -1.39 16.40
N LEU A 53 -1.68 -2.25 16.41
CA LEU A 53 -2.39 -2.61 15.17
C LEU A 53 -2.98 -1.33 14.57
N PRO A 54 -2.55 -0.90 13.36
CA PRO A 54 -3.12 0.29 12.77
C PRO A 54 -4.60 0.04 12.50
N LYS A 55 -5.45 0.99 12.91
CA LYS A 55 -6.90 0.97 12.64
C LYS A 55 -7.10 0.61 11.15
N LYS A 56 -8.08 -0.26 10.86
CA LYS A 56 -8.51 -0.54 9.48
C LYS A 56 -8.81 0.81 8.81
N VAL A 57 -7.88 1.31 8.01
CA VAL A 57 -8.15 2.42 7.11
C VAL A 57 -9.02 1.81 6.03
N GLY A 58 -10.27 2.28 5.92
CA GLY A 58 -11.20 1.83 4.89
C GLY A 58 -10.50 1.87 3.55
N SER A 59 -10.42 0.72 2.90
CA SER A 59 -9.80 0.52 1.61
C SER A 59 -10.42 1.50 0.60
N ILE A 60 -9.66 2.47 0.11
CA ILE A 60 -10.12 3.49 -0.86
C ILE A 60 -10.15 2.88 -2.27
N PHE A 61 -10.80 1.73 -2.43
CA PHE A 61 -11.11 1.14 -3.74
C PHE A 61 -12.61 1.18 -4.05
N GLU A 62 -13.35 2.11 -3.44
CA GLU A 62 -14.70 2.51 -3.87
C GLU A 62 -14.77 3.97 -4.36
N GLY A 63 -13.62 4.55 -4.74
CA GLY A 63 -13.59 5.85 -5.40
C GLY A 63 -13.61 5.66 -6.91
N ASN A 64 -14.74 5.99 -7.55
CA ASN A 64 -14.82 6.12 -9.01
C ASN A 64 -13.65 6.98 -9.52
N LEU A 65 -12.91 6.45 -10.50
CA LEU A 65 -12.07 7.26 -11.37
C LEU A 65 -13.00 8.02 -12.32
N ASN A 66 -13.47 9.19 -11.88
CA ASN A 66 -13.91 10.25 -12.79
C ASN A 66 -12.71 11.14 -13.16
#